data_AF-A0A3D1IF94-F1
#
_entry.id   AF-A0A3D1IF94-F1
#
_cell.length_a   1.000
_cell.length_b   1.000
_cell.length_c   1.000
_cell.angle_alpha   90.00
_cell.angle_beta   90.00
_cell.angle_gamma   90.00
#
_symmetry.space_group_name_H-M   'P 1'
#
loop_
_entity.id
_entity.type
_entity.pdbx_description
1 polymer ?
#
loop_
_entity_poly.entity_id
_entity_poly.type
_entity_poly.pdbx_seq_one_letter_code
_entity_poly.pdbx_strand_id
1 'polypeptide(L)'
;MATWLIPASHHIVSWRDGVPGRLALVASPWLLALAVVLGIGLAGGFAWWWWSGGRSLRTAAYLLAPLLLLWLWAVPYLPWLPAQLPLLLVLAGPIRWLVLALALGGCVVNAIELGLLPRPTPTWPGRRAVFAVSLVVFLGSGQYVKQTQGFGGDEPHYLVLTHSLLVDQDIQIENNHQNLDFWGFHPGELPMHYLARGRDGVIYSIHAPGLPALLLPGYAVAGHWGALALVGLMAALAALAVFDLAAIIASPPIALATWAAVALTVPFGLQSWLVFPEMPAALLMAWAALWIWRDPPDRVWIWMVRGAALSLLPWLHMKFSLLLFVAGLWLAFKL
;
A
#
# COMPACT_ATOMS: atom_id res chain seq x y z
N MET A 1 30.13 3.32 9.52
CA MET A 1 29.85 2.65 10.81
C MET A 1 28.51 1.93 10.80
N ALA A 2 27.34 2.58 10.68
CA ALA A 2 26.02 1.93 10.77
C ALA A 2 25.76 0.77 9.78
N THR A 3 26.41 0.76 8.62
CA THR A 3 26.28 -0.27 7.57
C THR A 3 26.65 -1.68 8.02
N TRP A 4 27.42 -1.84 9.10
CA TRP A 4 27.75 -3.16 9.64
C TRP A 4 26.52 -3.92 10.18
N LEU A 5 25.41 -3.22 10.48
CA LEU A 5 24.16 -3.81 10.97
C LEU A 5 23.24 -4.29 9.85
N ILE A 6 23.59 -4.10 8.57
CA ILE A 6 22.76 -4.55 7.45
C ILE A 6 22.37 -6.05 7.54
N PRO A 7 23.29 -6.98 7.85
CA PRO A 7 22.95 -8.40 7.99
C PRO A 7 22.40 -8.77 9.39
N ALA A 8 22.27 -7.81 10.31
CA ALA A 8 21.78 -8.08 11.65
C ALA A 8 20.25 -8.29 11.66
N SER A 9 19.76 -9.22 12.48
CA SER A 9 18.34 -9.58 12.55
C SER A 9 17.83 -9.67 13.98
N HIS A 10 16.49 -9.62 14.11
CA HIS A 10 15.80 -9.87 15.36
C HIS A 10 14.90 -11.09 15.23
N HIS A 11 14.91 -11.93 16.26
CA HIS A 11 14.04 -13.08 16.37
C HIS A 11 13.31 -13.03 17.71
N ILE A 12 12.00 -13.29 17.67
CA ILE A 12 11.20 -13.53 18.87
C ILE A 12 11.29 -15.02 19.16
N VAL A 13 11.94 -15.38 20.27
CA VAL A 13 12.28 -16.76 20.61
C VAL A 13 11.41 -17.33 21.72
N SER A 14 10.74 -16.49 22.50
CA SER A 14 9.78 -16.91 23.51
C SER A 14 8.79 -15.81 23.84
N TRP A 15 7.68 -16.18 24.46
CA TRP A 15 6.74 -15.26 25.09
C TRP A 15 6.60 -15.71 26.54
N ARG A 16 7.14 -14.95 27.49
CA ARG A 16 7.00 -15.24 28.94
C ARG A 16 6.49 -13.99 29.63
N ASP A 17 5.47 -14.15 30.48
CA ASP A 17 4.91 -13.07 31.32
C ASP A 17 4.53 -11.80 30.54
N GLY A 18 4.00 -11.96 29.31
CA GLY A 18 3.61 -10.84 28.45
C GLY A 18 4.76 -10.09 27.78
N VAL A 19 6.02 -10.49 28.01
CA VAL A 19 7.20 -9.89 27.39
C VAL A 19 7.79 -10.85 26.35
N PRO A 20 7.96 -10.43 25.08
CA PRO A 20 8.64 -11.24 24.09
C PRO A 20 10.13 -11.38 24.43
N GLY A 21 10.58 -12.62 24.66
CA GLY A 21 11.99 -12.96 24.68
C GLY A 21 12.59 -12.74 23.29
N ARG A 22 13.48 -11.75 23.18
CA ARG A 22 14.09 -11.33 21.91
C ARG A 22 15.56 -11.74 21.87
N LEU A 23 15.98 -12.31 20.74
CA LEU A 23 17.38 -12.49 20.41
C LEU A 23 17.76 -11.52 19.28
N ALA A 24 18.78 -10.70 19.50
CA ALA A 24 19.35 -9.83 18.48
C ALA A 24 20.62 -10.48 17.93
N LEU A 25 20.58 -10.92 16.68
CA LEU A 25 21.75 -11.42 15.97
C LEU A 25 22.46 -10.21 15.36
N VAL A 26 23.51 -9.77 16.03
CA VAL A 26 24.36 -8.68 15.54
C VAL A 26 25.39 -9.27 14.57
N ALA A 27 25.79 -8.48 13.59
CA ALA A 27 26.82 -8.87 12.63
C ALA A 27 28.16 -9.19 13.32
N SER A 28 29.08 -9.83 12.59
CA SER A 28 30.39 -10.20 13.13
C SER A 28 31.18 -8.97 13.65
N PRO A 29 31.88 -9.06 14.79
CA PRO A 29 32.77 -8.01 15.27
C PRO A 29 33.83 -7.57 14.24
N TRP A 30 34.23 -8.47 13.33
CA TRP A 30 35.14 -8.12 12.24
C TRP A 30 34.51 -7.16 11.22
N LEU A 31 33.22 -7.31 10.94
CA LEU A 31 32.48 -6.38 10.07
C LEU A 31 32.34 -5.01 10.74
N LEU A 32 32.18 -4.96 12.07
CA LEU A 32 32.25 -3.70 12.81
C LEU A 32 33.61 -3.05 12.65
N ALA A 33 34.69 -3.77 12.94
CA ALA A 33 36.04 -3.25 12.84
C ALA A 33 36.33 -2.72 11.43
N LEU A 34 35.97 -3.48 10.40
CA LEU A 34 36.08 -3.06 9.00
C LEU A 34 35.26 -1.79 8.71
N ALA A 35 34.00 -1.73 9.14
CA ALA A 35 33.13 -0.56 8.94
C ALA A 35 33.58 0.69 9.70
N VAL A 36 34.29 0.52 10.82
CA VAL A 36 34.95 1.60 11.58
C VAL A 36 36.18 2.09 10.82
N VAL A 37 37.08 1.19 10.42
CA VAL A 37 38.31 1.55 9.67
C VAL A 37 37.96 2.24 8.35
N LEU A 38 37.05 1.66 7.56
CA LEU A 38 36.59 2.28 6.32
C LEU A 38 35.88 3.61 6.58
N GLY A 39 35.08 3.71 7.64
CA GLY A 39 34.40 4.95 8.00
C GLY A 39 35.37 6.08 8.35
N ILE A 40 36.38 5.79 9.18
CA ILE A 40 37.44 6.73 9.55
C ILE A 40 38.27 7.12 8.32
N GLY A 41 38.65 6.13 7.50
CA GLY A 41 39.43 6.37 6.27
C GLY A 41 38.69 7.25 5.27
N LEU A 42 37.41 6.98 5.01
CA LEU A 42 36.57 7.78 4.12
C LEU A 42 36.35 9.20 4.67
N ALA A 43 36.03 9.33 5.96
CA ALA A 43 35.82 10.64 6.59
C ALA A 43 37.12 11.47 6.62
N GLY A 44 38.25 10.84 6.96
CA GLY A 44 39.57 11.47 6.97
C GLY A 44 40.04 11.87 5.58
N GLY A 45 39.90 10.98 4.59
CA GLY A 45 40.23 11.26 3.19
C GLY A 45 39.38 12.38 2.60
N PHE A 46 38.07 12.38 2.88
CA PHE A 46 37.18 13.47 2.48
C PHE A 46 37.55 14.80 3.16
N ALA A 47 37.81 14.79 4.46
CA ALA A 47 38.22 15.98 5.21
C ALA A 47 39.54 16.55 4.70
N TRP A 48 40.53 15.70 4.42
CA TRP A 48 41.81 16.09 3.82
C TRP A 48 41.60 16.73 2.45
N TRP A 49 40.87 16.04 1.56
CA TRP A 49 40.58 16.54 0.21
C TRP A 49 39.85 17.90 0.26
N TRP A 50 38.85 18.02 1.12
CA TRP A 50 38.06 19.24 1.30
C TRP A 50 38.92 20.41 1.81
N TRP A 51 39.74 20.16 2.83
CA TRP A 51 40.64 21.15 3.41
C TRP A 51 41.75 21.56 2.42
N SER A 52 42.32 20.59 1.68
CA SER A 52 43.33 20.86 0.64
C SER A 52 42.77 21.71 -0.50
N GLY A 53 41.46 21.69 -0.73
CA GLY A 53 40.75 22.58 -1.66
C GLY A 53 40.48 23.99 -1.11
N GLY A 54 41.07 24.38 0.03
CA GLY A 54 40.94 25.70 0.63
C GLY A 54 39.63 25.95 1.38
N ARG A 55 38.84 24.90 1.65
CA ARG A 55 37.53 25.02 2.30
C ARG A 55 37.61 24.67 3.79
N SER A 56 36.76 25.29 4.60
CA SER A 56 36.71 25.03 6.05
C SER A 56 36.18 23.63 6.36
N LEU A 57 36.82 22.95 7.32
CA LEU A 57 36.35 21.67 7.88
C LEU A 57 34.99 21.81 8.57
N ARG A 58 34.66 22.99 9.10
CA ARG A 58 33.33 23.26 9.68
C ARG A 58 32.24 23.12 8.62
N THR A 59 32.51 23.57 7.39
CA THR A 59 31.58 23.47 6.26
C THR A 59 31.41 22.02 5.82
N ALA A 60 32.49 21.22 5.81
CA ALA A 60 32.39 19.78 5.57
C ALA A 60 31.57 19.05 6.64
N ALA A 61 31.77 19.39 7.92
CA ALA A 61 31.00 18.81 9.02
C ALA A 61 29.51 19.18 8.91
N TYR A 62 29.19 20.43 8.60
CA TYR A 62 27.80 20.85 8.36
C TYR A 62 27.18 20.10 7.18
N LEU A 63 27.89 19.99 6.05
CA LEU A 63 27.43 19.25 4.86
C LEU A 63 27.06 17.79 5.18
N LEU A 64 27.86 17.11 5.99
CA LEU A 64 27.69 15.69 6.28
C LEU A 64 26.93 15.39 7.59
N ALA A 65 26.61 16.41 8.39
CA ALA A 65 25.90 16.24 9.67
C ALA A 65 24.62 15.37 9.58
N PRO A 66 23.80 15.44 8.51
CA PRO A 66 22.62 14.59 8.37
C PRO A 66 22.93 13.08 8.33
N LEU A 67 24.15 12.66 7.96
CA LEU A 67 24.57 11.25 8.01
C LEU A 67 24.58 10.69 9.44
N LEU A 68 24.58 11.54 10.47
CA LEU A 68 24.43 11.11 11.85
C LEU A 68 23.09 10.43 12.12
N LEU A 69 22.05 10.69 11.30
CA LEU A 69 20.77 9.98 11.38
C LEU A 69 20.93 8.47 11.20
N LEU A 70 21.97 8.00 10.53
CA LEU A 70 22.24 6.57 10.35
C LEU A 70 22.52 5.84 11.67
N TRP A 71 22.84 6.56 12.75
CA TRP A 71 22.93 5.95 14.09
C TRP A 71 21.60 5.38 14.59
N LEU A 72 20.47 5.82 14.03
CA LEU A 72 19.17 5.21 14.32
C LEU A 72 19.10 3.73 13.91
N TRP A 73 19.98 3.27 12.99
CA TRP A 73 20.07 1.84 12.66
C TRP A 73 20.60 0.99 13.80
N ALA A 74 21.33 1.58 14.77
CA ALA A 74 21.82 0.88 15.94
C ALA A 74 20.77 0.73 17.04
N VAL A 75 19.75 1.60 17.05
CA VAL A 75 18.72 1.67 18.09
C VAL A 75 18.00 0.32 18.32
N PRO A 76 17.55 -0.42 17.28
CA PRO A 76 16.93 -1.75 17.46
C PRO A 76 17.84 -2.79 18.14
N TYR A 77 19.15 -2.62 18.03
CA TYR A 77 20.12 -3.60 18.52
C TYR A 77 20.67 -3.24 19.90
N LEU A 78 20.20 -2.14 20.50
CA LEU A 78 20.51 -1.83 21.89
C LEU A 78 19.89 -2.89 22.82
N PRO A 79 20.61 -3.33 23.87
CA PRO A 79 20.20 -4.47 24.68
C PRO A 79 18.92 -4.21 25.49
N TRP A 80 18.74 -2.98 26.00
CA TRP A 80 17.60 -2.63 26.87
C TRP A 80 16.46 -1.90 26.13
N LEU A 81 16.77 -1.03 25.17
CA LEU A 81 15.83 0.00 24.71
C LEU A 81 14.62 -0.53 23.92
N PRO A 82 14.78 -1.42 22.92
CA PRO A 82 13.65 -1.96 22.19
C PRO A 82 12.87 -3.02 22.97
N ALA A 83 13.36 -3.45 24.14
CA ALA A 83 12.57 -4.26 25.06
C ALA A 83 11.52 -3.39 25.78
N GLN A 84 11.85 -2.13 26.08
CA GLN A 84 10.93 -1.16 26.69
C GLN A 84 10.05 -0.47 25.63
N LEU A 85 10.57 -0.29 24.42
CA LEU A 85 9.88 0.38 23.31
C LEU A 85 9.92 -0.50 22.05
N PRO A 86 9.04 -1.52 21.94
CA PRO A 86 9.04 -2.47 20.82
C PRO A 86 8.86 -1.83 19.44
N LEU A 87 8.21 -0.66 19.37
CA LEU A 87 8.04 0.10 18.12
C LEU A 87 9.39 0.49 17.48
N LEU A 88 10.47 0.57 18.25
CA LEU A 88 11.80 0.85 17.71
C LEU A 88 12.33 -0.27 16.82
N LEU A 89 11.80 -1.50 16.94
CA LEU A 89 12.17 -2.63 16.08
C LEU A 89 11.81 -2.40 14.61
N VAL A 90 10.88 -1.48 14.33
CA VAL A 90 10.53 -1.13 12.95
C VAL A 90 11.74 -0.52 12.20
N LEU A 91 12.68 0.12 12.92
CA LEU A 91 13.93 0.62 12.36
C LEU A 91 14.93 -0.50 11.98
N ALA A 92 14.72 -1.75 12.40
CA ALA A 92 15.49 -2.89 11.88
C ALA A 92 14.94 -3.38 10.53
N GLY A 93 13.67 -3.08 10.24
CA GLY A 93 12.98 -3.42 9.00
C GLY A 93 13.19 -2.40 7.88
N PRO A 94 12.27 -2.35 6.90
CA PRO A 94 12.39 -1.47 5.73
C PRO A 94 12.50 0.03 6.05
N ILE A 95 12.02 0.49 7.21
CA ILE A 95 12.10 1.91 7.61
C ILE A 95 13.55 2.41 7.72
N ARG A 96 14.53 1.52 7.93
CA ARG A 96 15.94 1.90 7.91
C ARG A 96 16.37 2.57 6.60
N TRP A 97 15.75 2.19 5.48
CA TRP A 97 16.03 2.80 4.18
C TRP A 97 15.43 4.20 4.05
N LEU A 98 14.31 4.48 4.73
CA LEU A 98 13.78 5.83 4.85
C LEU A 98 14.75 6.73 5.64
N VAL A 99 15.35 6.21 6.72
CA VAL A 99 16.39 6.93 7.47
C VAL A 99 17.58 7.28 6.58
N LEU A 100 18.03 6.34 5.73
CA LEU A 100 19.10 6.61 4.75
C LEU A 100 18.68 7.69 3.74
N ALA A 101 17.48 7.60 3.18
CA ALA A 101 16.98 8.58 2.23
C ALA A 101 16.93 9.99 2.83
N LEU A 102 16.47 10.11 4.09
CA LEU A 102 16.46 11.38 4.83
C LEU A 102 17.86 11.90 5.12
N ALA A 103 18.80 11.02 5.50
CA ALA A 103 20.19 11.39 5.73
C ALA A 103 20.86 11.93 4.46
N LEU A 104 20.70 11.23 3.33
CA LEU A 104 21.23 11.67 2.03
C LEU A 104 20.53 12.95 1.56
N GLY A 105 19.21 13.04 1.68
CA GLY A 105 18.43 14.22 1.35
C GLY A 105 18.86 15.45 2.14
N GLY A 106 19.11 15.30 3.45
CA GLY A 106 19.65 16.37 4.28
C GLY A 106 21.03 16.85 3.81
N CYS A 107 21.91 15.92 3.39
CA CYS A 107 23.22 16.31 2.83
C CYS A 107 23.07 17.12 1.55
N VAL A 108 22.11 16.76 0.69
CA VAL A 108 21.81 17.51 -0.54
C VAL A 108 21.26 18.90 -0.21
N VAL A 109 20.36 19.02 0.78
CA VAL A 109 19.84 20.31 1.25
C VAL A 109 20.99 21.19 1.74
N ASN A 110 21.87 20.66 2.60
CA ASN A 110 23.02 21.40 3.11
C ASN A 110 23.97 21.79 1.96
N ALA A 111 24.16 20.94 0.94
CA ALA A 111 24.96 21.27 -0.23
C ALA A 111 24.38 22.44 -1.05
N ILE A 112 23.06 22.50 -1.19
CA ILE A 112 22.36 23.60 -1.86
C ILE A 112 22.49 24.89 -1.06
N GLU A 113 22.33 24.84 0.27
CA GLU A 113 22.47 26.01 1.15
C GLU A 113 23.90 26.58 1.13
N LEU A 114 24.89 25.69 1.02
CA LEU A 114 26.30 26.05 0.85
C LEU A 114 26.65 26.52 -0.58
N GLY A 115 25.69 26.51 -1.52
CA GLY A 115 25.91 26.91 -2.91
C GLY A 115 26.74 25.92 -3.73
N LEU A 116 26.92 24.68 -3.24
CA LEU A 116 27.65 23.62 -3.94
C LEU A 116 26.82 22.96 -5.04
N LEU A 117 25.49 23.02 -4.89
CA LEU A 117 24.51 22.53 -5.85
C LEU A 117 23.52 23.65 -6.21
N PRO A 118 23.04 23.69 -7.46
CA PRO A 118 21.99 24.62 -7.83
C PRO A 118 20.69 24.31 -7.06
N ARG A 119 19.92 25.34 -6.72
CA ARG A 119 18.57 25.16 -6.19
C ARG A 119 17.67 24.56 -7.27
N PRO A 120 17.13 23.35 -7.09
CA PRO A 120 16.26 22.74 -8.08
C PRO A 120 14.93 23.51 -8.16
N THR A 121 14.40 23.69 -9.37
CA THR A 121 12.99 24.07 -9.56
C THR A 121 12.15 22.80 -9.41
N PRO A 122 11.35 22.65 -8.34
CA PRO A 122 10.66 21.40 -8.08
C PRO A 122 9.61 21.13 -9.15
N THR A 123 9.80 20.03 -9.91
CA THR A 123 8.78 19.48 -10.80
C THR A 123 8.01 18.40 -10.04
N TRP A 124 6.73 18.66 -9.77
CA TRP A 124 5.89 17.72 -9.03
C TRP A 124 5.30 16.66 -9.98
N PRO A 125 5.32 15.37 -9.58
CA PRO A 125 4.64 14.31 -10.32
C PRO A 125 3.19 14.66 -10.63
N GLY A 126 2.81 14.55 -11.91
CA GLY A 126 1.43 14.76 -12.34
C GLY A 126 0.58 13.50 -12.24
N ARG A 127 -0.69 13.63 -12.64
CA ARG A 127 -1.72 12.58 -12.64
C ARG A 127 -1.25 11.23 -13.21
N ARG A 128 -0.52 11.22 -14.34
CA ARG A 128 -0.01 9.98 -14.98
C ARG A 128 0.99 9.24 -14.09
N ALA A 129 1.89 9.97 -13.44
CA ALA A 129 2.89 9.40 -12.55
C ALA A 129 2.22 8.83 -11.28
N VAL A 130 1.28 9.58 -10.69
CA VAL A 130 0.49 9.12 -9.54
C VAL A 130 -0.22 7.80 -9.85
N PHE A 131 -0.93 7.74 -10.98
CA PHE A 131 -1.61 6.52 -11.40
C PHE A 131 -0.64 5.36 -11.62
N ALA A 132 0.46 5.58 -12.37
CA ALA A 132 1.43 4.53 -12.67
C ALA A 132 2.10 4.00 -11.41
N VAL A 133 2.50 4.88 -10.49
CA VAL A 133 3.10 4.49 -9.21
C VAL A 133 2.10 3.72 -8.36
N SER A 134 0.86 4.21 -8.19
CA SER A 134 -0.17 3.47 -7.46
C SER A 134 -0.42 2.09 -8.06
N LEU A 135 -0.52 1.98 -9.39
CA LEU A 135 -0.76 0.71 -10.06
C LEU A 135 0.39 -0.27 -9.83
N VAL A 136 1.64 0.17 -10.02
CA VAL A 136 2.82 -0.69 -9.79
C VAL A 136 2.90 -1.12 -8.33
N VAL A 137 2.67 -0.19 -7.39
CA VAL A 137 2.72 -0.49 -5.95
C VAL A 137 1.65 -1.51 -5.58
N PHE A 138 0.39 -1.30 -5.94
CA PHE A 138 -0.72 -2.17 -5.52
C PHE A 138 -0.71 -3.52 -6.22
N LEU A 139 -0.35 -3.59 -7.50
CA LEU A 139 -0.18 -4.87 -8.18
C LEU A 139 1.01 -5.65 -7.60
N GLY A 140 2.15 -4.99 -7.41
CA GLY A 140 3.36 -5.63 -6.89
C GLY A 140 3.18 -6.10 -5.44
N SER A 141 2.65 -5.25 -4.56
CA SER A 141 2.41 -5.62 -3.17
C SER A 141 1.32 -6.67 -3.04
N GLY A 142 0.22 -6.55 -3.81
CA GLY A 142 -0.85 -7.53 -3.79
C GLY A 142 -0.40 -8.89 -4.28
N GLN A 143 0.34 -8.95 -5.37
CA GLN A 143 0.92 -10.18 -5.87
C GLN A 143 1.85 -10.82 -4.84
N TYR A 144 2.78 -10.04 -4.28
CA TYR A 144 3.71 -10.53 -3.25
C TYR A 144 2.99 -11.07 -2.01
N VAL A 145 1.99 -10.33 -1.50
CA VAL A 145 1.22 -10.75 -0.32
C VAL A 145 0.43 -12.03 -0.61
N LYS A 146 -0.23 -12.13 -1.77
CA LYS A 146 -1.01 -13.34 -2.11
C LYS A 146 -0.16 -14.55 -2.43
N GLN A 147 1.04 -14.37 -2.96
CA GLN A 147 1.99 -15.47 -3.12
C GLN A 147 2.51 -16.02 -1.78
N THR A 148 2.57 -15.17 -0.75
CA THR A 148 3.12 -15.55 0.56
C THR A 148 2.04 -16.05 1.53
N GLN A 149 0.84 -15.48 1.48
CA GLN A 149 -0.25 -15.78 2.42
C GLN A 149 -1.42 -16.55 1.80
N GLY A 150 -1.52 -16.59 0.47
CA GLY A 150 -2.68 -17.14 -0.24
C GLY A 150 -3.92 -16.24 -0.16
N PHE A 151 -5.02 -16.71 -0.75
CA PHE A 151 -6.35 -16.12 -0.59
C PHE A 151 -7.01 -16.71 0.65
N GLY A 152 -7.42 -15.86 1.58
CA GLY A 152 -7.95 -16.27 2.88
C GLY A 152 -9.16 -15.44 3.31
N GLY A 153 -9.67 -15.73 4.51
CA GLY A 153 -10.93 -15.13 4.97
C GLY A 153 -12.06 -15.43 3.98
N ASP A 154 -12.82 -14.40 3.61
CA ASP A 154 -13.93 -14.56 2.67
C ASP A 154 -13.53 -14.52 1.17
N GLU A 155 -12.26 -14.22 0.85
CA GLU A 155 -11.81 -14.01 -0.53
C GLU A 155 -12.03 -15.23 -1.44
N PRO A 156 -11.74 -16.48 -1.01
CA PRO A 156 -11.99 -17.65 -1.84
C PRO A 156 -13.46 -17.80 -2.23
N HIS A 157 -14.41 -17.41 -1.38
CA HIS A 157 -15.83 -17.54 -1.71
C HIS A 157 -16.27 -16.55 -2.80
N TYR A 158 -15.72 -15.33 -2.80
CA TYR A 158 -15.94 -14.39 -3.91
C TYR A 158 -15.33 -14.91 -5.21
N LEU A 159 -14.17 -15.56 -5.15
CA LEU A 159 -13.53 -16.16 -6.31
C LEU A 159 -14.28 -17.40 -6.84
N VAL A 160 -14.83 -18.23 -5.95
CA VAL A 160 -15.73 -19.34 -6.33
C VAL A 160 -16.96 -18.82 -7.04
N LEU A 161 -17.63 -17.80 -6.48
CA LEU A 161 -18.79 -17.21 -7.13
C LEU A 161 -18.44 -16.53 -8.46
N THR A 162 -17.23 -15.96 -8.58
CA THR A 162 -16.73 -15.42 -9.86
C THR A 162 -16.50 -16.54 -10.88
N HIS A 163 -15.99 -17.68 -10.43
CA HIS A 163 -15.79 -18.87 -11.26
C HIS A 163 -17.12 -19.40 -11.77
N SER A 164 -18.10 -19.61 -10.89
CA SER A 164 -19.45 -20.05 -11.22
C SER A 164 -20.10 -19.12 -12.27
N LEU A 165 -20.04 -17.79 -12.05
CA LEU A 165 -20.58 -16.82 -13.01
C LEU A 165 -19.94 -16.92 -14.41
N LEU A 166 -18.65 -17.26 -14.50
CA LEU A 166 -17.94 -17.37 -15.76
C LEU A 166 -18.17 -18.71 -16.45
N VAL A 167 -18.08 -19.81 -15.70
CA VAL A 167 -18.04 -21.18 -16.21
C VAL A 167 -19.44 -21.80 -16.25
N ASP A 168 -20.19 -21.66 -15.15
CA ASP A 168 -21.52 -22.27 -14.97
C ASP A 168 -22.64 -21.31 -15.39
N GLN A 169 -22.33 -20.01 -15.53
CA GLN A 169 -23.27 -18.94 -15.88
C GLN A 169 -24.43 -18.78 -14.89
N ASP A 170 -24.20 -19.13 -13.62
CA ASP A 170 -25.17 -18.97 -12.54
C ASP A 170 -24.51 -18.41 -11.26
N ILE A 171 -25.25 -18.40 -10.15
CA ILE A 171 -24.78 -17.94 -8.83
C ILE A 171 -24.78 -19.06 -7.78
N GLN A 172 -24.92 -20.31 -8.25
CA GLN A 172 -24.87 -21.51 -7.43
C GLN A 172 -23.41 -21.82 -7.11
N ILE A 173 -23.15 -22.40 -5.93
CA ILE A 173 -21.78 -22.69 -5.50
C ILE A 173 -21.54 -24.15 -5.11
N GLU A 174 -22.61 -24.98 -5.11
CA GLU A 174 -22.57 -26.35 -4.60
C GLU A 174 -21.66 -27.25 -5.45
N ASN A 175 -21.86 -27.23 -6.77
CA ASN A 175 -21.03 -27.97 -7.73
C ASN A 175 -19.56 -27.53 -7.64
N ASN A 176 -19.28 -26.23 -7.50
CA ASN A 176 -17.89 -25.76 -7.45
C ASN A 176 -17.14 -26.26 -6.21
N HIS A 177 -17.85 -26.43 -5.09
CA HIS A 177 -17.26 -27.01 -3.89
C HIS A 177 -17.08 -28.53 -4.03
N GLN A 178 -18.03 -29.23 -4.66
CA GLN A 178 -17.93 -30.67 -4.94
C GLN A 178 -16.78 -30.98 -5.93
N ASN A 179 -16.58 -30.12 -6.92
CA ASN A 179 -15.55 -30.25 -7.95
C ASN A 179 -14.17 -29.73 -7.51
N LEU A 180 -14.08 -29.08 -6.34
CA LEU A 180 -12.87 -28.43 -5.83
C LEU A 180 -12.32 -27.34 -6.76
N ASP A 181 -13.19 -26.58 -7.41
CA ASP A 181 -12.80 -25.50 -8.35
C ASP A 181 -12.00 -24.37 -7.66
N PHE A 182 -12.03 -24.32 -6.32
CA PHE A 182 -11.26 -23.39 -5.52
C PHE A 182 -9.81 -23.82 -5.24
N TRP A 183 -9.45 -25.07 -5.52
CA TRP A 183 -8.15 -25.65 -5.14
C TRP A 183 -6.95 -24.86 -5.68
N GLY A 184 -7.10 -24.26 -6.87
CA GLY A 184 -6.05 -23.46 -7.51
C GLY A 184 -5.68 -22.17 -6.79
N PHE A 185 -6.52 -21.66 -5.88
CA PHE A 185 -6.26 -20.43 -5.12
C PHE A 185 -6.42 -20.59 -3.60
N HIS A 186 -7.04 -21.68 -3.15
CA HIS A 186 -7.20 -22.01 -1.73
C HIS A 186 -7.02 -23.53 -1.53
N PRO A 187 -5.78 -24.03 -1.42
CA PRO A 187 -5.52 -25.44 -1.18
C PRO A 187 -5.86 -25.78 0.27
N GLY A 188 -6.97 -26.47 0.48
CA GLY A 188 -7.46 -26.80 1.82
C GLY A 188 -8.95 -27.10 1.83
N GLU A 189 -9.52 -27.17 3.02
CA GLU A 189 -10.97 -27.24 3.19
C GLU A 189 -11.56 -25.84 3.07
N LEU A 190 -12.53 -25.67 2.17
CA LEU A 190 -13.31 -24.44 2.05
C LEU A 190 -14.78 -24.75 2.37
N PRO A 191 -15.30 -24.31 3.53
CA PRO A 191 -16.69 -24.55 3.88
C PRO A 191 -17.64 -23.78 2.95
N MET A 192 -18.78 -24.37 2.58
CA MET A 192 -19.78 -23.64 1.81
C MET A 192 -20.41 -22.53 2.68
N HIS A 193 -20.26 -21.27 2.28
CA HIS A 193 -20.85 -20.13 2.97
C HIS A 193 -22.26 -19.83 2.43
N TYR A 194 -23.29 -20.37 3.09
CA TYR A 194 -24.70 -20.16 2.77
C TYR A 194 -25.56 -20.11 4.04
N LEU A 195 -26.73 -19.47 3.96
CA LEU A 195 -27.67 -19.38 5.10
C LEU A 195 -28.70 -20.52 5.10
N ALA A 196 -29.28 -20.79 3.92
CA ALA A 196 -30.24 -21.84 3.69
C ALA A 196 -30.19 -22.24 2.21
N ARG A 197 -30.66 -23.44 1.89
CA ARG A 197 -30.89 -23.83 0.49
C ARG A 197 -32.01 -22.97 -0.11
N GLY A 198 -31.91 -22.70 -1.40
CA GLY A 198 -32.96 -22.07 -2.18
C GLY A 198 -34.22 -22.92 -2.24
N ARG A 199 -35.29 -22.35 -2.80
CA ARG A 199 -36.58 -23.07 -2.98
C ARG A 199 -36.48 -24.26 -3.93
N ASP A 200 -35.47 -24.24 -4.78
CA ASP A 200 -35.04 -25.29 -5.69
C ASP A 200 -34.16 -26.35 -5.02
N GLY A 201 -33.83 -26.19 -3.73
CA GLY A 201 -32.95 -27.08 -3.01
C GLY A 201 -31.46 -26.83 -3.23
N VAL A 202 -31.07 -25.76 -3.94
CA VAL A 202 -29.68 -25.48 -4.31
C VAL A 202 -28.99 -24.57 -3.28
N ILE A 203 -27.66 -24.67 -3.14
CA ILE A 203 -26.88 -23.77 -2.29
C ILE A 203 -26.43 -22.53 -3.07
N TYR A 204 -26.82 -21.36 -2.55
CA TYR A 204 -26.41 -20.04 -3.01
C TYR A 204 -25.45 -19.38 -2.02
N SER A 205 -24.52 -18.59 -2.53
CA SER A 205 -23.57 -17.87 -1.67
C SER A 205 -24.29 -16.85 -0.78
N ILE A 206 -23.85 -16.73 0.47
CA ILE A 206 -24.21 -15.61 1.35
C ILE A 206 -23.57 -14.29 0.87
N HIS A 207 -22.49 -14.38 0.11
CA HIS A 207 -21.75 -13.22 -0.40
C HIS A 207 -22.47 -12.63 -1.61
N ALA A 208 -22.55 -11.30 -1.65
CA ALA A 208 -23.26 -10.60 -2.70
C ALA A 208 -22.56 -10.76 -4.08
N PRO A 209 -23.31 -10.89 -5.19
CA PRO A 209 -22.75 -11.19 -6.51
C PRO A 209 -22.11 -9.99 -7.20
N GLY A 210 -22.25 -8.77 -6.67
CA GLY A 210 -21.75 -7.55 -7.33
C GLY A 210 -20.24 -7.50 -7.46
N LEU A 211 -19.48 -7.91 -6.43
CA LEU A 211 -18.02 -8.01 -6.56
C LEU A 211 -17.63 -9.11 -7.55
N PRO A 212 -18.12 -10.36 -7.43
CA PRO A 212 -17.84 -11.41 -8.40
C PRO A 212 -18.11 -11.02 -9.86
N ALA A 213 -19.25 -10.41 -10.14
CA ALA A 213 -19.59 -9.92 -11.47
C ALA A 213 -18.60 -8.85 -11.97
N LEU A 214 -18.16 -7.95 -11.07
CA LEU A 214 -17.16 -6.92 -11.41
C LEU A 214 -15.78 -7.53 -11.71
N LEU A 215 -15.43 -8.64 -11.06
CA LEU A 215 -14.13 -9.32 -11.23
C LEU A 215 -14.05 -10.16 -12.51
N LEU A 216 -15.18 -10.51 -13.13
CA LEU A 216 -15.26 -11.38 -14.30
C LEU A 216 -14.25 -11.05 -15.41
N PRO A 217 -14.07 -9.79 -15.87
CA PRO A 217 -13.14 -9.50 -16.95
C PRO A 217 -11.69 -9.83 -16.61
N GLY A 218 -11.28 -9.56 -15.36
CA GLY A 218 -9.96 -9.91 -14.87
C GLY A 218 -9.82 -11.43 -14.72
N TYR A 219 -10.83 -12.06 -14.13
CA TYR A 219 -10.84 -13.51 -13.90
C TYR A 219 -10.81 -14.31 -15.21
N ALA A 220 -11.51 -13.86 -16.25
CA ALA A 220 -11.49 -14.51 -17.56
C ALA A 220 -10.09 -14.47 -18.23
N VAL A 221 -9.28 -13.45 -17.96
CA VAL A 221 -7.95 -13.29 -18.55
C VAL A 221 -6.88 -14.10 -17.81
N ALA A 222 -6.92 -14.13 -16.47
CA ALA A 222 -5.84 -14.72 -15.67
C ALA A 222 -6.32 -15.36 -14.35
N GLY A 223 -7.57 -15.80 -14.28
CA GLY A 223 -8.17 -16.41 -13.08
C GLY A 223 -8.10 -15.51 -11.85
N HIS A 224 -7.83 -16.10 -10.69
CA HIS A 224 -7.73 -15.37 -9.43
C HIS A 224 -6.67 -14.26 -9.43
N TRP A 225 -5.57 -14.40 -10.20
CA TRP A 225 -4.57 -13.35 -10.36
C TRP A 225 -5.09 -12.15 -11.16
N GLY A 226 -5.90 -12.40 -12.18
CA GLY A 226 -6.55 -11.33 -12.94
C GLY A 226 -7.63 -10.61 -12.13
N ALA A 227 -8.38 -11.34 -11.30
CA ALA A 227 -9.30 -10.74 -10.33
C ALA A 227 -8.55 -9.83 -9.33
N LEU A 228 -7.46 -10.31 -8.74
CA LEU A 228 -6.60 -9.51 -7.87
C LEU A 228 -6.04 -8.27 -8.58
N ALA A 229 -5.59 -8.41 -9.83
CA ALA A 229 -5.09 -7.30 -10.62
C ALA A 229 -6.17 -6.22 -10.85
N LEU A 230 -7.43 -6.64 -11.03
CA LEU A 230 -8.54 -5.70 -11.15
C LEU A 230 -8.80 -4.94 -9.85
N VAL A 231 -8.68 -5.61 -8.69
CA VAL A 231 -8.72 -4.93 -7.37
C VAL A 231 -7.61 -3.89 -7.25
N GLY A 232 -6.38 -4.24 -7.64
CA GLY A 232 -5.25 -3.31 -7.66
C GLY A 232 -5.46 -2.12 -8.61
N LEU A 233 -6.08 -2.35 -9.78
CA LEU A 233 -6.47 -1.28 -10.71
C LEU A 233 -7.52 -0.35 -10.09
N MET A 234 -8.55 -0.90 -9.45
CA MET A 234 -9.57 -0.12 -8.75
C MET A 234 -8.95 0.73 -7.64
N ALA A 235 -8.00 0.17 -6.88
CA ALA A 235 -7.25 0.91 -5.87
C ALA A 235 -6.42 2.05 -6.50
N ALA A 236 -5.77 1.82 -7.64
CA ALA A 236 -5.01 2.86 -8.33
C ALA A 236 -5.90 3.99 -8.85
N LEU A 237 -7.09 3.66 -9.38
CA LEU A 237 -8.08 4.64 -9.84
C LEU A 237 -8.72 5.42 -8.68
N ALA A 238 -8.92 4.77 -7.53
CA ALA A 238 -9.42 5.42 -6.32
C ALA A 238 -8.37 6.37 -5.74
N ALA A 239 -7.11 5.96 -5.69
CA ALA A 239 -5.99 6.80 -5.28
C ALA A 239 -5.82 8.00 -6.23
N LEU A 240 -6.02 7.80 -7.53
CA LEU A 240 -6.01 8.89 -8.51
C LEU A 240 -7.12 9.92 -8.27
N ALA A 241 -8.32 9.48 -7.90
CA ALA A 241 -9.42 10.38 -7.56
C ALA A 241 -9.12 11.20 -6.29
N VAL A 242 -8.48 10.59 -5.29
CA VAL A 242 -8.01 11.31 -4.07
C VAL A 242 -6.98 12.38 -4.44
N PHE A 243 -6.01 12.05 -5.30
CA PHE A 243 -5.02 13.02 -5.80
C PHE A 243 -5.68 14.16 -6.59
N ASP A 244 -6.53 13.82 -7.55
CA ASP A 244 -7.23 14.81 -8.40
C ASP A 244 -8.09 15.75 -7.54
N LEU A 245 -8.76 15.22 -6.51
CA LEU A 245 -9.54 16.03 -5.57
C LEU A 245 -8.65 16.96 -4.74
N ALA A 246 -7.55 16.44 -4.19
CA ALA A 246 -6.61 17.26 -3.42
C ALA A 246 -5.95 18.34 -4.29
N ALA A 247 -5.67 18.05 -5.57
CA ALA A 247 -5.09 19.00 -6.51
C ALA A 247 -6.05 20.13 -6.93
N ILE A 248 -7.37 19.95 -6.78
CA ILE A 248 -8.35 21.04 -6.95
C ILE A 248 -8.28 22.03 -5.79
N ILE A 249 -8.01 21.54 -4.57
CA ILE A 249 -8.13 22.32 -3.34
C ILE A 249 -6.79 22.88 -2.85
N ALA A 250 -5.68 22.20 -3.17
CA ALA A 250 -4.38 22.46 -2.59
C ALA A 250 -3.25 22.51 -3.62
N SER A 251 -2.05 22.89 -3.16
CA SER A 251 -0.85 22.93 -4.01
C SER A 251 -0.38 21.52 -4.39
N PRO A 252 0.37 21.36 -5.51
CA PRO A 252 0.88 20.06 -5.96
C PRO A 252 1.60 19.22 -4.88
N PRO A 253 2.50 19.75 -4.03
CA PRO A 253 3.12 18.96 -2.98
C PRO A 253 2.13 18.47 -1.93
N ILE A 254 1.12 19.28 -1.59
CA ILE A 254 0.07 18.89 -0.64
C ILE A 254 -0.79 17.79 -1.26
N ALA A 255 -1.18 17.91 -2.53
CA ALA A 255 -1.95 16.88 -3.22
C ALA A 255 -1.21 15.54 -3.26
N LEU A 256 0.10 15.56 -3.53
CA LEU A 256 0.94 14.36 -3.48
C LEU A 256 1.07 13.78 -2.06
N ALA A 257 1.25 14.64 -1.06
CA ALA A 257 1.30 14.20 0.34
C ALA A 257 -0.03 13.58 0.79
N THR A 258 -1.17 14.18 0.42
CA THR A 258 -2.50 13.63 0.70
C THR A 258 -2.71 12.30 0.00
N TRP A 259 -2.36 12.19 -1.28
CA TRP A 259 -2.41 10.91 -2.00
C TRP A 259 -1.59 9.84 -1.29
N ALA A 260 -0.31 10.13 -0.98
CA ALA A 260 0.56 9.16 -0.32
C ALA A 260 0.04 8.76 1.07
N ALA A 261 -0.40 9.74 1.87
CA ALA A 261 -0.92 9.51 3.22
C ALA A 261 -2.20 8.68 3.23
N VAL A 262 -3.08 8.85 2.24
CA VAL A 262 -4.30 8.06 2.13
C VAL A 262 -4.02 6.69 1.52
N ALA A 263 -3.35 6.65 0.36
CA ALA A 263 -3.21 5.45 -0.46
C ALA A 263 -2.19 4.43 0.07
N LEU A 264 -1.16 4.89 0.79
CA LEU A 264 -0.07 4.02 1.27
C LEU A 264 -0.18 3.66 2.75
N THR A 265 -1.32 3.95 3.39
CA THR A 265 -1.58 3.63 4.81
C THR A 265 -2.64 2.55 4.99
N VAL A 266 -2.79 2.07 6.22
CA VAL A 266 -3.48 0.83 6.60
C VAL A 266 -5.00 1.01 6.83
N PRO A 267 -5.69 1.84 6.04
CA PRO A 267 -6.91 1.23 5.51
C PRO A 267 -6.77 0.95 4.02
N PHE A 268 -6.33 1.93 3.25
CA PHE A 268 -6.37 1.86 1.80
C PHE A 268 -5.38 0.85 1.22
N GLY A 269 -4.12 0.93 1.66
CA GLY A 269 -3.03 0.09 1.18
C GLY A 269 -3.36 -1.38 1.37
N LEU A 270 -3.75 -1.80 2.58
CA LEU A 270 -4.12 -3.20 2.82
C LEU A 270 -5.32 -3.63 1.97
N GLN A 271 -6.33 -2.79 1.86
CA GLN A 271 -7.53 -3.10 1.09
C GLN A 271 -7.26 -3.24 -0.41
N SER A 272 -6.15 -2.68 -0.92
CA SER A 272 -5.78 -2.74 -2.35
C SER A 272 -5.44 -4.15 -2.85
N TRP A 273 -5.27 -5.12 -1.95
CA TRP A 273 -5.01 -6.52 -2.29
C TRP A 273 -5.91 -7.51 -1.56
N LEU A 274 -7.03 -7.05 -1.01
CA LEU A 274 -8.07 -7.92 -0.48
C LEU A 274 -9.20 -8.01 -1.51
N VAL A 275 -9.54 -9.24 -1.94
CA VAL A 275 -10.65 -9.48 -2.86
C VAL A 275 -11.98 -9.36 -2.11
N PHE A 276 -12.31 -8.14 -1.73
CA PHE A 276 -13.49 -7.77 -0.95
C PHE A 276 -14.19 -6.52 -1.53
N PRO A 277 -15.48 -6.32 -1.22
CA PRO A 277 -16.28 -5.31 -1.89
C PRO A 277 -15.96 -3.86 -1.46
N GLU A 278 -15.13 -3.65 -0.44
CA GLU A 278 -14.76 -2.31 0.05
C GLU A 278 -13.89 -1.54 -0.94
N MET A 279 -12.99 -2.17 -1.70
CA MET A 279 -12.14 -1.43 -2.65
C MET A 279 -12.95 -0.86 -3.84
N PRO A 280 -13.84 -1.64 -4.50
CA PRO A 280 -14.77 -1.06 -5.47
C PRO A 280 -15.68 0.02 -4.87
N ALA A 281 -16.16 -0.16 -3.64
CA ALA A 281 -16.97 0.85 -2.97
C ALA A 281 -16.17 2.14 -2.70
N ALA A 282 -14.91 2.01 -2.26
CA ALA A 282 -14.00 3.13 -2.06
C ALA A 282 -13.70 3.88 -3.37
N LEU A 283 -13.53 3.15 -4.48
CA LEU A 283 -13.42 3.75 -5.82
C LEU A 283 -14.64 4.59 -6.15
N LEU A 284 -15.84 4.02 -6.06
CA LEU A 284 -17.08 4.72 -6.35
C LEU A 284 -17.24 5.98 -5.49
N MET A 285 -16.93 5.89 -4.19
CA MET A 285 -17.05 7.03 -3.27
C MET A 285 -15.96 8.09 -3.49
N ALA A 286 -14.74 7.71 -3.83
CA ALA A 286 -13.66 8.66 -4.14
C ALA A 286 -14.00 9.48 -5.40
N TRP A 287 -14.55 8.84 -6.43
CA TRP A 287 -15.01 9.54 -7.63
C TRP A 287 -16.27 10.36 -7.38
N ALA A 288 -17.23 9.87 -6.57
CA ALA A 288 -18.38 10.65 -6.16
C ALA A 288 -17.98 11.95 -5.47
N ALA A 289 -17.03 11.87 -4.52
CA ALA A 289 -16.47 13.05 -3.87
C ALA A 289 -15.81 13.99 -4.88
N LEU A 290 -14.99 13.49 -5.80
CA LEU A 290 -14.37 14.29 -6.85
C LEU A 290 -15.40 15.00 -7.75
N TRP A 291 -16.51 14.34 -8.09
CA TRP A 291 -17.55 14.94 -8.93
C TRP A 291 -18.24 16.14 -8.29
N ILE A 292 -18.33 16.20 -6.96
CA ILE A 292 -18.89 17.35 -6.23
C ILE A 292 -17.98 18.58 -6.36
N TRP A 293 -16.67 18.38 -6.45
CA TRP A 293 -15.72 19.49 -6.53
C TRP A 293 -15.43 19.94 -7.97
N ARG A 294 -15.97 19.23 -8.96
CA ARG A 294 -15.92 19.64 -10.37
C ARG A 294 -17.21 20.32 -10.79
N ASP A 295 -17.12 21.01 -11.93
CA ASP A 295 -18.30 21.59 -12.57
C ASP A 295 -19.31 20.49 -12.95
N PRO A 296 -20.61 20.76 -12.79
CA PRO A 296 -21.65 19.87 -13.27
C PRO A 296 -21.45 19.53 -14.75
N PRO A 297 -21.64 18.27 -15.16
CA PRO A 297 -21.57 17.92 -16.57
C PRO A 297 -22.77 18.50 -17.33
N ASP A 298 -22.51 19.09 -18.50
CA ASP A 298 -23.57 19.64 -19.37
C ASP A 298 -24.48 18.56 -19.98
N ARG A 299 -24.00 17.30 -20.03
CA ARG A 299 -24.66 16.21 -20.74
C ARG A 299 -25.37 15.26 -19.77
N VAL A 300 -26.68 15.09 -19.93
CA VAL A 300 -27.52 14.24 -19.06
C VAL A 300 -27.04 12.78 -18.95
N TRP A 301 -26.48 12.22 -20.03
CA TRP A 301 -26.00 10.84 -20.00
C TRP A 301 -24.83 10.64 -19.03
N ILE A 302 -24.05 11.69 -18.74
CA ILE A 302 -22.97 11.62 -17.74
C ILE A 302 -23.58 11.43 -16.34
N TRP A 303 -24.69 12.12 -16.04
CA TRP A 303 -25.44 11.88 -14.81
C TRP A 303 -25.99 10.46 -14.73
N MET A 304 -26.52 9.93 -15.83
CA MET A 304 -26.99 8.54 -15.89
C MET A 304 -25.85 7.55 -15.63
N VAL A 305 -24.67 7.75 -16.22
CA VAL A 305 -23.50 6.90 -15.97
C VAL A 305 -23.04 6.98 -14.52
N ARG A 306 -23.00 8.17 -13.92
CA ARG A 306 -22.68 8.34 -12.49
C ARG A 306 -23.68 7.64 -11.59
N GLY A 307 -24.98 7.79 -11.86
CA GLY A 307 -26.05 7.11 -11.12
C GLY A 307 -25.98 5.59 -11.27
N ALA A 308 -25.76 5.09 -12.49
CA ALA A 308 -25.58 3.67 -12.75
C ALA A 308 -24.36 3.10 -12.01
N ALA A 309 -23.22 3.79 -12.04
CA ALA A 309 -22.03 3.40 -11.30
C ALA A 309 -22.27 3.33 -9.79
N LEU A 310 -22.92 4.34 -9.21
CA LEU A 310 -23.25 4.35 -7.77
C LEU A 310 -24.28 3.29 -7.40
N SER A 311 -25.20 2.96 -8.31
CA SER A 311 -26.20 1.92 -8.09
C SER A 311 -25.60 0.52 -7.91
N LEU A 312 -24.31 0.32 -8.20
CA LEU A 312 -23.58 -0.91 -7.89
C LEU A 312 -23.32 -1.11 -6.39
N LEU A 313 -23.34 -0.05 -5.58
CA LEU A 313 -22.99 -0.12 -4.14
C LEU A 313 -23.81 -1.18 -3.37
N PRO A 314 -25.15 -1.23 -3.46
CA PRO A 314 -25.94 -2.27 -2.77
C PRO A 314 -25.65 -3.69 -3.28
N TRP A 315 -25.25 -3.85 -4.54
CA TRP A 315 -24.89 -5.14 -5.13
C TRP A 315 -23.51 -5.63 -4.66
N LEU A 316 -22.61 -4.71 -4.32
CA LEU A 316 -21.32 -5.04 -3.70
C LEU A 316 -21.52 -5.59 -2.29
N HIS A 317 -22.37 -4.93 -1.49
CA HIS A 317 -22.85 -5.42 -0.19
C HIS A 317 -23.99 -4.52 0.30
N MET A 318 -24.99 -5.09 0.99
CA MET A 318 -26.16 -4.31 1.48
C MET A 318 -25.78 -3.13 2.39
N LYS A 319 -24.65 -3.24 3.10
CA LYS A 319 -24.11 -2.20 4.00
C LYS A 319 -23.76 -0.90 3.27
N PHE A 320 -23.50 -0.96 1.96
CA PHE A 320 -23.18 0.21 1.14
C PHE A 320 -24.42 0.93 0.59
N SER A 321 -25.63 0.47 0.91
CA SER A 321 -26.85 1.23 0.61
C SER A 321 -26.84 2.63 1.24
N LEU A 322 -26.24 2.77 2.43
CA LEU A 322 -26.04 4.07 3.05
C LEU A 322 -25.09 4.97 2.24
N LEU A 323 -24.04 4.39 1.66
CA LEU A 323 -23.10 5.13 0.81
C LEU A 323 -23.78 5.61 -0.48
N LEU A 324 -24.64 4.78 -1.08
CA LEU A 324 -25.46 5.19 -2.23
C LEU A 324 -26.37 6.36 -1.87
N PHE A 325 -27.05 6.30 -0.72
CA PHE A 325 -27.90 7.39 -0.25
C PHE A 325 -27.11 8.70 -0.09
N VAL A 326 -25.95 8.66 0.58
CA VAL A 326 -25.08 9.82 0.78
C VAL A 326 -24.58 10.39 -0.56
N ALA A 327 -24.08 9.53 -1.45
CA ALA A 327 -23.60 9.95 -2.77
C ALA A 327 -24.73 10.52 -3.65
N GLY A 328 -25.95 9.95 -3.54
CA GLY A 328 -27.14 10.47 -4.20
C GLY A 328 -27.50 11.88 -3.72
N LEU A 329 -27.50 12.12 -2.40
CA LEU A 329 -27.72 13.46 -1.85
C LEU A 329 -26.65 14.45 -2.34
N TRP A 330 -25.38 14.06 -2.29
CA TRP A 330 -24.28 14.89 -2.77
C TRP A 330 -24.43 15.34 -4.22
N LEU A 331 -24.83 14.42 -5.09
CA LEU A 331 -25.05 14.71 -6.50
C LEU A 331 -26.33 15.52 -6.74
N ALA A 332 -27.38 15.29 -5.95
CA ALA A 332 -28.61 16.07 -6.02
C ALA A 332 -28.40 17.56 -5.67
N PHE A 333 -27.46 17.87 -4.75
CA PHE A 333 -27.08 19.26 -4.44
C PHE A 333 -26.42 20.02 -5.61
N LYS A 334 -26.04 19.32 -6.69
CA LYS A 334 -25.37 19.89 -7.87
C LYS A 334 -26.29 20.02 -9.09
N LEU A 335 -27.53 19.52 -9.00
CA LEU A 335 -28.58 19.67 -10.00
C LEU A 335 -29.33 20.98 -9.78
#